data_AF-A0A5A8A824-F1
#
_entry.id   AF-A0A5A8A824-F1
#
_cell.length_a   1.000
_cell.length_b   1.000
_cell.length_c   1.000
_cell.angle_alpha   90.00
_cell.angle_beta   90.00
_cell.angle_gamma   90.00
#
_symmetry.space_group_name_H-M   'P 1'
#
loop_
_entity.id
_entity.type
_entity.pdbx_description
1 polymer ?
#
loop_
_entity_poly.entity_id
_entity_poly.type
_entity_poly.pdbx_seq_one_letter_code
_entity_poly.pdbx_strand_id
1 'polypeptide(L)'
;MAVRTCRAPGCGARTSRYGKFCSTHRSRSRRHGHPEQRAITKADLAPYLRLVGARVAKNATSPVWAHCTDRWQAVVEHANRVLIAFERGQPGYRHERIAAREVIKLADHVSSTEVIETTFALFLLEDHQPRRFRSDASFRMQLARRLRGLTHLNAGTWYNHRTGKVQRAYRELTPRAALTFASWVIDALGAVGAALVRMEREEQEAKRCQANSLAEALEALN
;
A
#
# COMPACT_ATOMS: atom_id res chain seq x y z
N MET A 1 34.38 -5.62 -23.60
CA MET A 1 33.13 -4.96 -23.12
C MET A 1 33.06 -5.07 -21.60
N ALA A 2 32.99 -3.95 -20.86
CA ALA A 2 32.96 -3.99 -19.40
C ALA A 2 31.65 -4.61 -18.88
N VAL A 3 31.77 -5.70 -18.11
CA VAL A 3 30.64 -6.33 -17.42
C VAL A 3 30.20 -5.40 -16.29
N ARG A 4 28.97 -4.87 -16.37
CA ARG A 4 28.39 -4.07 -15.29
C ARG A 4 27.74 -5.00 -14.27
N THR A 5 28.01 -4.74 -13.00
CA THR A 5 27.41 -5.45 -11.87
C THR A 5 26.16 -4.74 -11.38
N CYS A 6 25.31 -5.49 -10.70
CA CYS A 6 24.05 -4.98 -10.15
C CYS A 6 24.31 -3.93 -9.07
N ARG A 7 23.64 -2.78 -9.15
CA ARG A 7 23.74 -1.71 -8.13
C ARG A 7 22.94 -1.97 -6.85
N ALA A 8 22.38 -3.17 -6.67
CA ALA A 8 21.68 -3.50 -5.43
C ALA A 8 22.74 -3.86 -4.37
N PRO A 9 22.62 -3.36 -3.13
CA PRO A 9 23.57 -3.69 -2.06
C PRO A 9 23.80 -5.20 -1.93
N GLY A 10 25.06 -5.62 -1.82
CA GLY A 10 25.44 -7.03 -1.69
C GLY A 10 25.22 -7.91 -2.93
N CYS A 11 24.85 -7.36 -4.10
CA CYS A 11 24.57 -8.15 -5.30
C CYS A 11 25.72 -8.14 -6.33
N GLY A 12 26.38 -9.29 -6.51
CA GLY A 12 27.42 -9.49 -7.53
C GLY A 12 26.92 -9.87 -8.94
N ALA A 13 25.61 -9.96 -9.15
CA ALA A 13 25.05 -10.45 -10.42
C ALA A 13 25.29 -9.48 -11.58
N ARG A 14 25.44 -10.03 -12.80
CA ARG A 14 25.64 -9.25 -14.02
C ARG A 14 24.36 -8.50 -14.43
N THR A 15 24.51 -7.32 -15.03
CA THR A 15 23.42 -6.56 -15.64
C THR A 15 23.50 -6.55 -17.16
N SER A 16 22.40 -6.19 -17.83
CA SER A 16 22.41 -5.88 -19.26
C SER A 16 23.27 -4.64 -19.54
N ARG A 17 23.74 -4.47 -20.79
CA ARG A 17 24.60 -3.34 -21.22
C ARG A 17 24.21 -1.95 -20.65
N TYR A 18 22.92 -1.63 -20.63
CA TYR A 18 22.38 -0.36 -20.14
C TYR A 18 21.61 -0.46 -18.80
N GLY A 19 21.65 -1.62 -18.14
CA GLY A 19 20.85 -1.90 -16.95
C GLY A 19 21.52 -1.50 -15.64
N LYS A 20 20.77 -0.81 -14.77
CA LYS A 20 21.20 -0.50 -13.39
C LYS A 20 21.18 -1.72 -12.46
N PHE A 21 20.25 -2.64 -12.72
CA PHE A 21 20.00 -3.82 -11.89
C PHE A 21 19.97 -5.10 -12.73
N CYS A 22 20.27 -6.25 -12.10
CA CYS A 22 20.01 -7.58 -12.65
C CYS A 22 18.51 -7.78 -12.88
N SER A 23 18.12 -8.81 -13.64
CA SER A 23 16.70 -9.09 -13.96
C SER A 23 15.83 -9.21 -12.71
N THR A 24 16.33 -9.88 -11.66
CA THR A 24 15.64 -10.06 -10.38
C THR A 24 15.41 -8.74 -9.66
N HIS A 25 16.46 -7.94 -9.44
CA HIS A 25 16.35 -6.65 -8.73
C HIS A 25 15.59 -5.61 -9.54
N ARG A 26 15.68 -5.65 -10.87
CA ARG A 26 14.84 -4.83 -11.76
C ARG A 26 13.36 -5.18 -11.62
N SER A 27 13.03 -6.47 -11.63
CA SER A 27 11.66 -6.95 -11.46
C SER A 27 11.11 -6.58 -10.07
N ARG A 28 11.92 -6.77 -9.02
CA ARG A 28 11.55 -6.40 -7.66
C ARG A 28 11.32 -4.89 -7.51
N SER A 29 12.24 -4.07 -8.02
CA SER A 29 12.08 -2.61 -8.04
C SER A 29 10.82 -2.19 -8.81
N ARG A 30 10.53 -2.83 -9.95
CA ARG A 30 9.31 -2.60 -10.73
C ARG A 30 8.03 -2.95 -9.96
N ARG A 31 8.03 -4.01 -9.16
CA ARG A 31 6.86 -4.51 -8.41
C ARG A 31 6.67 -3.86 -7.05
N HIS A 32 7.75 -3.40 -6.44
CA HIS A 32 7.77 -3.05 -5.02
C HIS A 32 8.42 -1.68 -4.75
N GLY A 33 8.84 -0.93 -5.77
CA GLY A 33 9.38 0.42 -5.62
C GLY A 33 10.86 0.50 -5.24
N HIS A 34 11.46 -0.58 -4.71
CA HIS A 34 12.89 -0.64 -4.37
C HIS A 34 13.47 -2.03 -4.66
N PRO A 35 14.74 -2.16 -5.11
CA PRO A 35 15.38 -3.46 -5.38
C PRO A 35 15.50 -4.36 -4.13
N GLU A 36 15.40 -3.83 -2.92
CA GLU A 36 15.45 -4.62 -1.68
C GLU A 36 14.11 -4.65 -0.93
N GLN A 37 13.06 -4.05 -1.50
CA GLN A 37 11.75 -4.06 -0.86
C GLN A 37 11.19 -5.49 -0.83
N ARG A 38 10.77 -5.94 0.35
CA ARG A 38 9.99 -7.17 0.51
C ARG A 38 8.50 -6.85 0.40
N ALA A 39 7.72 -7.79 -0.11
CA ALA A 39 6.28 -7.60 -0.20
C ALA A 39 5.65 -7.51 1.19
N ILE A 40 4.76 -6.54 1.40
CA ILE A 40 3.87 -6.54 2.57
C ILE A 40 2.78 -7.58 2.33
N THR A 41 2.65 -8.53 3.23
CA THR A 41 1.66 -9.63 3.16
C THR A 41 0.38 -9.25 3.90
N LYS A 42 -0.68 -10.07 3.75
CA LYS A 42 -1.90 -9.92 4.54
C LYS A 42 -1.63 -10.15 6.03
N ALA A 43 -0.76 -11.10 6.35
CA ALA A 43 -0.36 -11.41 7.73
C ALA A 43 0.36 -10.24 8.39
N ASP A 44 1.25 -9.55 7.65
CA ASP A 44 1.94 -8.36 8.17
C ASP A 44 0.97 -7.23 8.51
N LEU A 45 -0.14 -7.11 7.76
CA LEU A 45 -1.11 -6.01 7.91
C LEU A 45 -2.21 -6.32 8.93
N ALA A 46 -2.46 -7.59 9.24
CA ALA A 46 -3.55 -8.03 10.10
C ALA A 46 -3.56 -7.38 11.50
N PRO A 47 -2.41 -7.19 12.19
CA PRO A 47 -2.40 -6.46 13.46
C PRO A 47 -2.89 -5.02 13.33
N TYR A 48 -2.52 -4.34 12.26
CA TYR A 48 -2.85 -2.95 12.02
C TYR A 48 -4.30 -2.75 11.58
N LEU A 49 -4.86 -3.70 10.81
CA LEU A 49 -6.30 -3.72 10.52
C LEU A 49 -7.13 -3.84 11.80
N ARG A 50 -6.69 -4.66 12.78
CA ARG A 50 -7.36 -4.75 14.08
C ARG A 50 -7.30 -3.44 14.86
N LEU A 51 -6.16 -2.74 14.84
CA LEU A 51 -6.02 -1.42 15.49
C LEU A 51 -6.96 -0.39 14.86
N VAL A 52 -7.01 -0.33 13.52
CA VAL A 52 -7.93 0.58 12.82
C VAL A 52 -9.38 0.21 13.14
N GLY A 53 -9.76 -1.06 13.04
CA GLY A 53 -11.12 -1.51 13.37
C GLY A 53 -11.52 -1.17 14.81
N ALA A 54 -10.62 -1.35 15.78
CA ALA A 54 -10.86 -0.93 17.16
C ALA A 54 -11.05 0.59 17.30
N ARG A 55 -10.28 1.38 16.56
CA ARG A 55 -10.41 2.85 16.53
C ARG A 55 -11.73 3.30 15.93
N VAL A 56 -12.13 2.69 14.81
CA VAL A 56 -13.41 2.95 14.15
C VAL A 56 -14.55 2.60 15.10
N ALA A 57 -14.52 1.42 15.73
CA ALA A 57 -15.53 1.01 16.70
C ALA A 57 -15.62 1.97 17.91
N LYS A 58 -14.48 2.39 18.47
CA LYS A 58 -14.41 3.36 19.58
C LYS A 58 -15.00 4.72 19.21
N ASN A 59 -14.98 5.10 17.94
CA ASN A 59 -15.39 6.41 17.45
C ASN A 59 -16.43 6.30 16.34
N ALA A 60 -17.37 5.33 16.44
CA ALA A 60 -18.26 4.99 15.34
C ALA A 60 -19.13 6.16 14.85
N THR A 61 -19.47 7.09 15.74
CA THR A 61 -20.27 8.29 15.45
C THR A 61 -19.45 9.47 14.91
N SER A 62 -18.13 9.32 14.75
CA SER A 62 -17.29 10.42 14.30
C SER A 62 -17.60 10.78 12.83
N PRO A 63 -17.83 12.07 12.50
CA PRO A 63 -18.07 12.50 11.13
C PRO A 63 -16.86 12.29 10.20
N VAL A 64 -15.67 12.04 10.77
CA VAL A 64 -14.46 11.78 9.98
C VAL A 64 -14.62 10.58 9.05
N TRP A 65 -15.39 9.57 9.42
CA TRP A 65 -15.58 8.37 8.60
C TRP A 65 -16.45 8.64 7.36
N ALA A 66 -17.47 9.48 7.51
CA ALA A 66 -18.27 9.97 6.38
C ALA A 66 -17.37 10.77 5.43
N HIS A 67 -16.57 11.71 5.95
CA HIS A 67 -15.63 12.48 5.13
C HIS A 67 -14.57 11.61 4.45
N CYS A 68 -14.10 10.53 5.07
CA CYS A 68 -13.19 9.59 4.40
C CYS A 68 -13.88 8.86 3.25
N THR A 69 -15.16 8.51 3.43
CA THR A 69 -15.97 7.89 2.39
C THR A 69 -16.20 8.85 1.22
N ASP A 70 -16.55 10.11 1.49
CA ASP A 70 -16.72 11.15 0.47
C ASP A 70 -15.42 11.40 -0.31
N ARG A 71 -14.28 11.45 0.39
CA ARG A 71 -12.96 11.64 -0.24
C ARG A 71 -12.56 10.44 -1.08
N TRP A 72 -12.88 9.21 -0.66
CA TRP A 72 -12.71 8.04 -1.52
C TRP A 72 -13.63 8.10 -2.75
N GLN A 73 -14.88 8.49 -2.58
CA GLN A 73 -15.83 8.65 -3.68
C GLN A 73 -15.35 9.67 -4.71
N ALA A 74 -14.75 10.79 -4.27
CA ALA A 74 -14.13 11.77 -5.17
C ALA A 74 -13.00 11.16 -6.02
N VAL A 75 -12.23 10.19 -5.49
CA VAL A 75 -11.22 9.44 -6.26
C VAL A 75 -11.88 8.55 -7.31
N VAL A 76 -12.98 7.88 -6.95
CA VAL A 76 -13.75 7.04 -7.88
C VAL A 76 -14.33 7.88 -9.01
N GLU A 77 -14.91 9.03 -8.69
CA GLU A 77 -15.42 9.97 -9.69
C GLU A 77 -14.33 10.52 -10.61
N HIS A 78 -13.16 10.85 -10.05
CA HIS A 78 -12.01 11.26 -10.85
C HIS A 78 -11.59 10.13 -11.82
N ALA A 79 -11.49 8.90 -11.34
CA ALA A 79 -11.18 7.75 -12.19
C ALA A 79 -12.21 7.55 -13.31
N ASN A 80 -13.50 7.67 -13.00
CA ASN A 80 -14.57 7.61 -14.01
C ASN A 80 -14.41 8.71 -15.07
N ARG A 81 -14.12 9.95 -14.67
CA ARG A 81 -13.85 11.05 -15.62
C ARG A 81 -12.68 10.73 -16.56
N VAL A 82 -11.60 10.15 -16.03
CA VAL A 82 -10.44 9.73 -16.84
C VAL A 82 -10.83 8.66 -17.87
N LEU A 83 -11.67 7.69 -17.50
CA LEU A 83 -12.12 6.64 -18.43
C LEU A 83 -13.09 7.17 -19.48
N ILE A 84 -14.06 7.99 -19.09
CA ILE A 84 -15.03 8.62 -20.02
C ILE A 84 -14.31 9.51 -21.04
N ALA A 85 -13.34 10.31 -20.59
CA ALA A 85 -12.52 11.14 -21.48
C ALA A 85 -11.79 10.29 -22.54
N PHE A 86 -11.21 9.16 -22.10
CA PHE A 86 -10.54 8.23 -23.00
C PHE A 86 -11.51 7.57 -24.00
N GLU A 87 -12.70 7.16 -23.56
CA GLU A 87 -13.73 6.57 -24.43
C GLU A 87 -14.24 7.56 -25.48
N ARG A 88 -14.27 8.85 -25.14
CA ARG A 88 -14.57 9.96 -26.08
C ARG A 88 -13.41 10.31 -27.01
N GLY A 89 -12.30 9.58 -26.98
CA GLY A 89 -11.14 9.80 -27.84
C GLY A 89 -10.26 10.98 -27.42
N GLN A 90 -10.42 11.52 -26.21
CA GLN A 90 -9.59 12.64 -25.75
C GLN A 90 -8.15 12.18 -25.44
N PRO A 91 -7.13 12.97 -25.82
CA PRO A 91 -5.75 12.71 -25.43
C PRO A 91 -5.58 12.63 -23.91
N GLY A 92 -4.78 11.68 -23.43
CA GLY A 92 -4.53 11.51 -22.00
C GLY A 92 -3.37 10.57 -21.72
N TYR A 93 -2.94 10.53 -20.45
CA TYR A 93 -1.79 9.73 -20.07
C TYR A 93 -2.16 8.25 -19.87
N ARG A 94 -1.43 7.36 -20.56
CA ARG A 94 -1.66 5.90 -20.46
C ARG A 94 -1.64 5.37 -19.03
N HIS A 95 -0.79 5.93 -18.16
CA HIS A 95 -0.62 5.45 -16.80
C HIS A 95 -1.78 5.86 -15.88
N GLU A 96 -2.37 7.04 -16.10
CA GLU A 96 -3.60 7.49 -15.43
C GLU A 96 -4.78 6.61 -15.83
N ARG A 97 -4.95 6.31 -17.12
CA ARG A 97 -5.99 5.38 -17.58
C ARG A 97 -5.86 3.99 -16.94
N ILE A 98 -4.63 3.49 -16.80
CA ILE A 98 -4.39 2.22 -16.13
C ILE A 98 -4.73 2.31 -14.63
N ALA A 99 -4.35 3.39 -13.95
CA ALA A 99 -4.69 3.63 -12.55
C ALA A 99 -6.21 3.74 -12.34
N ALA A 100 -6.90 4.50 -13.19
CA ALA A 100 -8.34 4.68 -13.16
C ALA A 100 -9.10 3.35 -13.28
N ARG A 101 -8.68 2.46 -14.19
CA ARG A 101 -9.27 1.11 -14.28
C ARG A 101 -9.11 0.31 -12.99
N GLU A 102 -7.99 0.44 -12.29
CA GLU A 102 -7.79 -0.26 -11.03
C GLU A 102 -8.62 0.34 -9.89
N VAL A 103 -8.82 1.66 -9.88
CA VAL A 103 -9.73 2.34 -8.94
C VAL A 103 -11.18 1.87 -9.14
N ILE A 104 -11.68 1.90 -10.38
CA ILE A 104 -13.06 1.48 -10.68
C ILE A 104 -13.30 0.02 -10.32
N LYS A 105 -12.39 -0.89 -10.72
CA LYS A 105 -12.47 -2.30 -10.30
C LYS A 105 -12.55 -2.47 -8.78
N LEU A 106 -11.82 -1.63 -8.04
CA LEU A 106 -11.84 -1.69 -6.58
C LEU A 106 -13.18 -1.21 -6.05
N ALA A 107 -13.66 -0.05 -6.51
CA ALA A 107 -14.94 0.52 -6.12
C ALA A 107 -16.13 -0.41 -6.41
N ASP A 108 -16.09 -1.13 -7.53
CA ASP A 108 -17.16 -2.05 -7.94
C ASP A 108 -17.23 -3.33 -7.08
N HIS A 109 -16.15 -3.71 -6.39
CA HIS A 109 -16.03 -5.04 -5.75
C HIS A 109 -15.64 -5.01 -4.28
N VAL A 110 -15.28 -3.85 -3.75
CA VAL A 110 -14.73 -3.69 -2.39
C VAL A 110 -15.39 -2.48 -1.75
N SER A 111 -15.83 -2.61 -0.50
CA SER A 111 -16.46 -1.51 0.23
C SER A 111 -15.47 -0.36 0.44
N SER A 112 -15.99 0.87 0.48
CA SER A 112 -15.19 2.06 0.82
C SER A 112 -14.47 1.88 2.16
N THR A 113 -15.16 1.31 3.15
CA THR A 113 -14.61 0.99 4.47
C THR A 113 -13.36 0.12 4.37
N GLU A 114 -13.40 -0.98 3.62
CA GLU A 114 -12.24 -1.89 3.52
C GLU A 114 -11.04 -1.22 2.83
N VAL A 115 -11.28 -0.34 1.86
CA VAL A 115 -10.22 0.48 1.21
C VAL A 115 -9.62 1.47 2.20
N ILE A 116 -10.46 2.16 2.96
CA ILE A 116 -10.06 3.17 3.96
C ILE A 116 -9.25 2.50 5.08
N GLU A 117 -9.77 1.42 5.65
CA GLU A 117 -9.11 0.69 6.74
C GLU A 117 -7.77 0.10 6.30
N THR A 118 -7.72 -0.50 5.10
CA THR A 118 -6.47 -1.01 4.54
C THR A 118 -5.45 0.11 4.33
N THR A 119 -5.90 1.28 3.89
CA THR A 119 -5.02 2.44 3.71
C THR A 119 -4.44 2.88 5.06
N PHE A 120 -5.28 3.08 6.08
CA PHE A 120 -4.82 3.48 7.42
C PHE A 120 -3.94 2.43 8.09
N ALA A 121 -4.24 1.15 7.90
CA ALA A 121 -3.40 0.07 8.41
C ALA A 121 -1.98 0.12 7.81
N LEU A 122 -1.82 0.56 6.56
CA LEU A 122 -0.49 0.77 5.98
C LEU A 122 0.24 1.95 6.60
N PHE A 123 -0.44 3.06 6.88
CA PHE A 123 0.15 4.21 7.57
C PHE A 123 0.63 3.81 8.98
N LEU A 124 -0.17 3.06 9.74
CA LEU A 124 0.25 2.54 11.04
C LEU A 124 1.42 1.56 10.94
N LEU A 125 1.45 0.70 9.91
CA LEU A 125 2.58 -0.21 9.68
C LEU A 125 3.87 0.56 9.35
N GLU A 126 3.79 1.60 8.52
CA GLU A 126 4.93 2.46 8.21
C GLU A 126 5.44 3.15 9.47
N ASP A 127 4.53 3.61 10.32
CA ASP A 127 4.86 4.27 11.56
C ASP A 127 5.57 3.36 12.57
N HIS A 128 5.00 2.18 12.84
CA HIS A 128 5.53 1.25 13.82
C HIS A 128 6.78 0.53 13.31
N GLN A 129 6.90 0.33 11.99
CA GLN A 129 7.99 -0.42 11.39
C GLN A 129 8.54 0.27 10.13
N PRO A 130 9.14 1.47 10.24
CA PRO A 130 9.58 2.25 9.07
C PRO A 130 10.62 1.48 8.24
N ARG A 131 11.45 0.65 8.87
CA ARG A 131 12.45 -0.22 8.20
C ARG A 131 11.84 -1.25 7.24
N ARG A 132 10.53 -1.53 7.35
CA ARG A 132 9.79 -2.40 6.42
C ARG A 132 9.65 -1.76 5.03
N PHE A 133 9.74 -0.43 4.94
CA PHE A 133 9.68 0.32 3.69
C PHE A 133 11.06 0.89 3.39
N ARG A 134 11.62 0.56 2.24
CA ARG A 134 12.98 0.99 1.85
C ARG A 134 13.02 2.42 1.31
N SER A 135 11.86 2.96 0.92
CA SER A 135 11.69 4.32 0.39
C SER A 135 10.21 4.69 0.31
N ASP A 136 9.90 5.96 0.14
CA ASP A 136 8.53 6.45 -0.10
C ASP A 136 7.90 5.80 -1.33
N ALA A 137 8.69 5.61 -2.39
CA ALA A 137 8.25 4.90 -3.58
C ALA A 137 7.88 3.45 -3.25
N SER A 138 8.59 2.81 -2.32
CA SER A 138 8.25 1.47 -1.86
C SER A 138 6.93 1.47 -1.07
N PHE A 139 6.69 2.44 -0.19
CA PHE A 139 5.40 2.61 0.49
C PHE A 139 4.25 2.73 -0.50
N ARG A 140 4.34 3.70 -1.43
CA ARG A 140 3.31 3.92 -2.47
C ARG A 140 3.04 2.66 -3.30
N MET A 141 4.08 1.94 -3.70
CA MET A 141 3.93 0.69 -4.45
C MET A 141 3.27 -0.42 -3.62
N GLN A 142 3.57 -0.51 -2.32
CA GLN A 142 2.91 -1.48 -1.44
C GLN A 142 1.45 -1.10 -1.17
N LEU A 143 1.13 0.18 -1.02
CA LEU A 143 -0.25 0.68 -0.91
C LEU A 143 -1.08 0.26 -2.11
N ALA A 144 -0.63 0.62 -3.32
CA ALA A 144 -1.27 0.20 -4.56
C ALA A 144 -1.44 -1.34 -4.63
N ARG A 145 -0.42 -2.10 -4.22
CA ARG A 145 -0.46 -3.57 -4.24
C ARG A 145 -1.40 -4.18 -3.18
N ARG A 146 -1.57 -3.54 -2.01
CA ARG A 146 -2.47 -4.02 -0.97
C ARG A 146 -3.92 -3.73 -1.31
N LEU A 147 -4.22 -2.53 -1.77
CA LEU A 147 -5.56 -2.18 -2.27
C LEU A 147 -5.98 -3.05 -3.46
N ARG A 148 -5.13 -3.21 -4.47
CA ARG A 148 -5.40 -4.13 -5.60
C ARG A 148 -5.57 -5.60 -5.18
N GLY A 149 -5.03 -5.95 -4.02
CA GLY A 149 -5.12 -7.30 -3.46
C GLY A 149 -6.41 -7.58 -2.70
N LEU A 150 -7.26 -6.57 -2.48
CA LEU A 150 -8.59 -6.73 -1.88
C LEU A 150 -9.57 -7.40 -2.85
N THR A 151 -9.38 -7.20 -4.16
CA THR A 151 -10.17 -7.86 -5.21
C THR A 151 -9.41 -9.02 -5.88
N HIS A 152 -10.15 -10.04 -6.31
CA HIS A 152 -9.62 -11.18 -7.07
C HIS A 152 -9.55 -10.93 -8.58
N LEU A 153 -10.15 -9.85 -9.09
CA LEU A 153 -10.20 -9.53 -10.53
C LEU A 153 -8.84 -9.33 -11.20
N ASN A 154 -7.82 -9.09 -10.40
CA ASN A 154 -6.45 -8.88 -10.88
C ASN A 154 -5.65 -10.18 -11.00
N ALA A 155 -6.23 -11.32 -10.59
CA ALA A 155 -5.62 -12.64 -10.69
C ALA A 155 -6.06 -13.35 -11.98
N GLY A 156 -5.12 -13.56 -12.90
CA GLY A 156 -5.24 -14.62 -13.89
C GLY A 156 -4.80 -15.95 -13.29
N THR A 157 -5.19 -17.06 -13.91
CA THR A 157 -4.63 -18.38 -13.64
C THR A 157 -3.66 -18.74 -14.76
N TRP A 158 -2.53 -19.35 -14.42
CA TRP A 158 -1.65 -19.97 -15.40
C TRP A 158 -1.27 -21.35 -14.91
N TYR A 159 -1.23 -22.31 -15.82
CA TYR A 159 -0.85 -23.67 -15.50
C TYR A 159 0.68 -23.79 -15.53
N ASN A 160 1.29 -24.12 -14.38
CA ASN A 160 2.73 -24.31 -14.31
C ASN A 160 3.07 -25.78 -14.62
N HIS A 161 3.42 -26.06 -15.87
CA HIS A 161 3.77 -27.40 -16.36
C HIS A 161 4.92 -28.07 -15.59
N ARG A 162 5.82 -27.31 -14.93
CA ARG A 162 6.90 -27.90 -14.11
C ARG A 162 6.44 -28.40 -12.75
N THR A 163 5.40 -27.79 -12.19
CA THR A 163 4.89 -28.14 -10.84
C THR A 163 3.55 -28.87 -10.87
N GLY A 164 2.93 -28.99 -12.04
CA GLY A 164 1.60 -29.58 -12.24
C GLY A 164 0.46 -28.78 -11.61
N LYS A 165 0.73 -27.58 -11.08
CA LYS A 165 -0.22 -26.78 -10.29
C LYS A 165 -0.69 -25.56 -11.07
N VAL A 166 -1.98 -25.25 -10.93
CA VAL A 166 -2.54 -23.96 -11.34
C VAL A 166 -2.02 -22.90 -10.38
N GLN A 167 -1.28 -21.93 -10.92
CA GLN A 167 -0.76 -20.81 -10.15
C GLN A 167 -1.54 -19.55 -10.51
N ARG A 168 -1.81 -18.70 -9.50
CA ARG A 168 -2.40 -17.38 -9.72
C ARG A 168 -1.31 -16.41 -10.18
N ALA A 169 -1.45 -15.85 -11.37
CA ALA A 169 -0.61 -14.79 -11.89
C ALA A 169 -1.36 -13.47 -11.83
N TYR A 170 -0.88 -12.55 -11.00
CA TYR A 170 -1.45 -11.20 -10.97
C TYR A 170 -0.88 -10.37 -12.11
N ARG A 171 -1.75 -9.68 -12.86
CA ARG A 171 -1.28 -8.76 -13.90
C ARG A 171 -0.52 -7.62 -13.22
N GLU A 172 0.74 -7.50 -13.61
CA GLU A 172 1.63 -6.49 -13.05
C GLU A 172 1.24 -5.10 -13.56
N LEU A 173 1.08 -4.16 -12.63
CA LEU A 173 0.85 -2.77 -12.96
C LEU A 173 2.18 -2.12 -13.37
N THR A 174 2.15 -1.21 -14.34
CA THR A 174 3.35 -0.41 -14.66
C THR A 174 3.69 0.48 -13.46
N PRO A 175 4.98 0.71 -13.13
CA PRO A 175 5.38 1.50 -11.96
C PRO A 175 4.70 2.87 -11.90
N ARG A 176 4.65 3.60 -13.01
CA ARG A 176 3.99 4.91 -13.05
C ARG A 176 2.52 4.82 -12.69
N ALA A 177 1.77 3.88 -13.25
CA ALA A 177 0.35 3.71 -12.92
C ALA A 177 0.13 3.30 -11.46
N ALA A 178 1.01 2.47 -10.88
CA ALA A 178 0.94 2.12 -9.46
C ALA A 178 1.21 3.33 -8.56
N LEU A 179 2.19 4.16 -8.90
CA LEU A 179 2.48 5.40 -8.18
C LEU A 179 1.35 6.42 -8.31
N THR A 180 0.76 6.57 -9.49
CA THR A 180 -0.41 7.44 -9.71
C THR A 180 -1.61 6.97 -8.90
N PHE A 181 -1.93 5.68 -8.95
CA PHE A 181 -3.01 5.11 -8.13
C PHE A 181 -2.77 5.37 -6.64
N ALA A 182 -1.57 5.11 -6.15
CA ALA A 182 -1.22 5.39 -4.75
C ALA A 182 -1.30 6.88 -4.41
N SER A 183 -0.89 7.77 -5.32
CA SER A 183 -0.98 9.23 -5.12
C SER A 183 -2.42 9.65 -4.89
N TRP A 184 -3.35 9.26 -5.76
CA TRP A 184 -4.75 9.65 -5.60
C TRP A 184 -5.35 9.18 -4.26
N VAL A 185 -4.97 7.98 -3.80
CA VAL A 185 -5.39 7.49 -2.49
C VAL A 185 -4.75 8.28 -1.36
N ILE A 186 -3.46 8.61 -1.44
CA ILE A 186 -2.76 9.41 -0.42
C ILE A 186 -3.31 10.84 -0.38
N ASP A 187 -3.60 11.45 -1.53
CA ASP A 187 -4.21 12.78 -1.61
C ASP A 187 -5.60 12.77 -0.96
N ALA A 188 -6.35 11.68 -1.13
CA ALA A 188 -7.66 11.51 -0.50
C ALA A 188 -7.60 11.16 0.99
N LEU A 189 -6.72 10.27 1.44
CA LEU A 189 -6.81 9.68 2.79
C LEU A 189 -5.59 9.95 3.66
N GLY A 190 -4.49 10.46 3.10
CA GLY A 190 -3.20 10.56 3.76
C GLY A 190 -3.20 11.48 4.98
N ALA A 191 -3.92 12.61 4.94
CA ALA A 191 -4.01 13.51 6.08
C ALA A 191 -4.69 12.85 7.29
N VAL A 192 -5.77 12.09 7.05
CA VAL A 192 -6.47 11.35 8.12
C VAL A 192 -5.61 10.18 8.59
N GLY A 193 -4.93 9.47 7.68
CA GLY A 193 -3.99 8.41 8.02
C GLY A 193 -2.87 8.90 8.94
N ALA A 194 -2.26 10.05 8.63
CA ALA A 194 -1.23 10.68 9.46
C ALA A 194 -1.77 11.15 10.82
N ALA A 195 -2.99 11.70 10.87
CA ALA A 195 -3.63 12.08 12.13
C ALA A 195 -3.92 10.86 13.02
N LEU A 196 -4.39 9.76 12.43
CA LEU A 196 -4.64 8.50 13.14
C LEU A 196 -3.35 7.92 13.73
N VAL A 197 -2.25 7.93 12.95
CA VAL A 197 -0.92 7.57 13.43
C VAL A 197 -0.50 8.39 14.66
N ARG A 198 -0.68 9.72 14.60
CA ARG A 198 -0.36 10.59 15.74
C ARG A 198 -1.17 10.24 16.99
N MET A 199 -2.47 10.06 16.85
CA MET A 199 -3.36 9.66 17.96
C MET A 199 -2.96 8.31 18.56
N GLU A 200 -2.55 7.36 17.72
CA GLU A 200 -2.10 6.04 18.17
C GLU A 200 -0.80 6.11 18.97
N ARG A 201 0.17 6.94 18.53
CA ARG A 201 1.41 7.20 19.28
C ARG A 201 1.12 7.81 20.65
N GLU A 202 0.27 8.84 20.70
CA GLU A 202 -0.13 9.51 21.95
C GLU A 202 -0.77 8.52 22.93
N GLU A 203 -1.64 7.63 22.44
CA GLU A 203 -2.29 6.63 23.29
C GLU A 203 -1.30 5.56 23.79
N GLN A 204 -0.36 5.12 22.95
CA GLN A 204 0.69 4.18 23.37
C GLN A 204 1.65 4.78 24.39
N GLU A 205 2.01 6.05 24.22
CA GLU A 205 2.85 6.78 25.16
C GLU A 205 2.14 6.94 26.51
N ALA A 206 0.87 7.34 26.52
CA ALA A 206 0.08 7.44 27.74
C ALA A 206 -0.01 6.10 28.48
N LYS A 207 -0.25 4.99 27.77
CA LYS A 207 -0.25 3.63 28.35
C LYS A 207 1.10 3.25 28.94
N ARG A 208 2.20 3.61 28.28
CA ARG A 208 3.56 3.35 28.77
C ARG A 208 3.86 4.15 30.04
N CYS A 209 3.50 5.42 30.07
CA CYS A 209 3.66 6.26 31.27
C CYS A 209 2.86 5.72 32.46
N GLN A 210 1.61 5.30 32.24
CA GLN A 210 0.79 4.67 33.28
C GLN A 210 1.40 3.36 33.79
N ALA A 211 1.90 2.50 32.90
CA ALA A 211 2.54 1.25 33.28
C ALA A 211 3.83 1.48 34.08
N ASN A 212 4.66 2.45 33.68
CA ASN A 212 5.86 2.82 34.39
C ASN A 212 5.54 3.38 35.79
N SER A 213 4.57 4.28 35.89
CA SER A 213 4.14 4.84 37.19
C SER A 213 3.60 3.77 38.13
N LEU A 214 2.87 2.77 37.62
CA LEU A 214 2.42 1.63 38.42
C LEU A 214 3.61 0.76 38.88
N ALA A 215 4.58 0.51 38.02
CA ALA A 215 5.77 -0.25 38.37
C ALA A 215 6.59 0.44 39.46
N GLU A 216 6.81 1.76 39.34
CA GLU A 216 7.48 2.58 40.36
C GLU A 216 6.73 2.54 41.71
N ALA A 217 5.40 2.63 41.69
CA ALA A 217 4.58 2.54 42.90
C ALA A 217 4.66 1.15 43.57
N LEU A 218 4.78 0.08 42.78
CA LEU A 218 4.97 -1.29 43.29
C LEU A 218 6.38 -1.51 43.86
N GLU A 219 7.40 -0.92 43.25
CA GLU A 219 8.78 -0.96 43.77
C GLU A 219 8.90 -0.25 45.12
N ALA A 220 8.16 0.84 45.33
CA ALA A 220 8.13 1.58 46.60
C ALA A 220 7.44 0.84 47.76
N LEU A 221 6.76 -0.29 47.49
CA LEU A 221 6.14 -1.15 48.51
C LEU A 221 7.08 -2.26 49.03
N ASN A 222 8.25 -2.45 48.42
CA ASN A 222 9.28 -3.40 48.85
C ASN A 222 10.38 -2.71 49.66
#